data_AF-A0A916LDT8-F1
#
_entry.id   AF-A0A916LDT8-F1
#
_cell.length_a   1.000
_cell.length_b   1.000
_cell.length_c   1.000
_cell.angle_alpha   90.00
_cell.angle_beta   90.00
_cell.angle_gamma   90.00
#
_symmetry.space_group_name_H-M   'P 1'
#
loop_
_entity.id
_entity.type
_entity.pdbx_description
1 polymer ?
#
loop_
_entity_poly.entity_id
_entity_poly.type
_entity_poly.pdbx_seq_one_letter_code
_entity_poly.pdbx_strand_id
1 'polypeptide(L)'
;MYGRNHAPDDIEATIQEITSGRCAAIAVPDHGTEKLVAIIELKKRGDSDEDVADRLRIVKRDVAAAIFDSHGLSVADLVLVSPGSIPITTSGKIRRAQCVQLYRRREFTRLDA
;
A
#
# COMPACT_ATOMS: atom_id res chain seq x y z
N MET A 1 27.14 7.08 -9.57
CA MET A 1 26.65 5.89 -8.85
C MET A 1 25.50 6.33 -7.97
N TYR A 2 24.29 6.44 -8.53
CA TYR A 2 23.12 6.89 -7.77
C TYR A 2 22.53 5.71 -7.03
N GLY A 3 22.15 5.97 -5.77
CA GLY A 3 21.84 4.98 -4.75
C GLY A 3 20.94 3.85 -5.24
N ARG A 4 21.04 2.71 -4.57
CA ARG A 4 20.05 1.63 -4.65
C ARG A 4 18.71 2.17 -4.13
N ASN A 5 18.05 3.01 -4.93
CA ASN A 5 16.64 3.30 -4.79
C ASN A 5 15.97 1.95 -5.06
N HIS A 6 15.55 1.25 -4.02
CA HIS A 6 14.55 0.20 -4.21
C HIS A 6 13.40 0.86 -4.95
N ALA A 7 13.10 0.37 -6.15
CA ALA A 7 12.08 1.00 -6.95
C ALA A 7 10.75 0.77 -6.22
N PRO A 8 9.95 1.83 -6.01
CA PRO A 8 8.58 1.67 -5.52
C PRO A 8 7.81 0.60 -6.32
N ASP A 9 8.16 0.47 -7.61
CA ASP A 9 7.67 -0.56 -8.53
C ASP A 9 7.98 -2.01 -8.07
N ASP A 10 9.15 -2.29 -7.47
CA ASP A 10 9.49 -3.63 -6.99
C ASP A 10 8.70 -4.01 -5.73
N ILE A 11 8.54 -3.04 -4.81
CA ILE A 11 7.70 -3.20 -3.60
C ILE A 11 6.25 -3.43 -4.02
N GLU A 12 5.76 -2.67 -5.00
CA GLU A 12 4.42 -2.84 -5.56
C GLU A 12 4.24 -4.21 -6.22
N ALA A 13 5.26 -4.72 -6.93
CA ALA A 13 5.20 -6.06 -7.50
C ALA A 13 5.02 -7.13 -6.40
N THR A 14 5.79 -7.07 -5.32
CA THR A 14 5.64 -7.97 -4.16
C THR A 14 4.25 -7.88 -3.53
N ILE A 15 3.70 -6.67 -3.40
CA ILE A 15 2.33 -6.48 -2.87
C ILE A 15 1.28 -7.08 -3.81
N GLN A 16 1.47 -6.93 -5.13
CA GLN A 16 0.54 -7.42 -6.14
C GLN A 16 0.46 -8.95 -6.17
N GLU A 17 1.57 -9.65 -5.92
CA GLU A 17 1.58 -11.11 -5.84
C GLU A 17 0.65 -11.66 -4.75
N ILE A 18 0.54 -10.94 -3.62
CA ILE A 18 -0.29 -11.36 -2.48
C ILE A 18 -1.74 -10.90 -2.65
N THR A 19 -1.93 -9.64 -3.05
CA THR A 19 -3.24 -9.00 -3.00
C THR A 19 -4.03 -9.12 -4.28
N SER A 20 -3.33 -9.37 -5.41
CA SER A 20 -3.89 -9.34 -6.78
C SER A 20 -4.63 -8.03 -7.12
N GLY A 21 -4.40 -6.98 -6.32
CA GLY A 21 -5.06 -5.68 -6.43
C GLY A 21 -4.07 -4.60 -6.85
N ARG A 22 -4.58 -3.42 -7.21
CA ARG A 22 -3.72 -2.27 -7.45
C ARG A 22 -3.13 -1.81 -6.12
N CYS A 23 -1.86 -1.47 -6.10
CA CYS A 23 -1.20 -0.92 -4.92
C CYS A 23 -0.27 0.23 -5.30
N ALA A 24 0.11 1.04 -4.32
CA ALA A 24 1.08 2.11 -4.46
C ALA A 24 2.02 2.10 -3.26
N ALA A 25 3.33 2.00 -3.50
CA ALA A 25 4.36 2.20 -2.49
C ALA A 25 4.79 3.67 -2.53
N ILE A 26 4.72 4.34 -1.38
CA ILE A 26 5.07 5.75 -1.25
C ILE A 26 6.01 5.97 -0.07
N ALA A 27 6.97 6.87 -0.25
CA ALA A 27 7.79 7.39 0.84
C ALA A 27 7.13 8.67 1.38
N VAL A 28 6.90 8.71 2.69
CA VAL A 28 6.30 9.86 3.36
C VAL A 28 7.27 10.40 4.40
N PRO A 29 7.64 11.69 4.33
CA PRO A 29 8.52 12.29 5.32
C PRO A 29 7.82 12.39 6.68
N ASP A 30 8.49 11.93 7.72
CA ASP A 30 8.02 11.88 9.10
C ASP A 30 9.18 12.18 10.05
N HIS A 31 9.09 13.30 10.78
CA HIS A 31 10.07 13.72 11.80
C HIS A 31 11.55 13.65 11.37
N GLY A 32 11.84 13.99 10.10
CA GLY A 32 13.21 13.99 9.56
C GLY A 32 13.67 12.64 9.00
N THR A 33 12.80 11.63 9.01
CA THR A 33 13.01 10.31 8.38
C THR A 33 11.98 10.09 7.27
N GLU A 34 12.21 9.12 6.39
CA GLU A 34 11.22 8.68 5.41
C GLU A 34 10.58 7.37 5.86
N LYS A 35 9.25 7.34 5.90
CA LYS A 35 8.45 6.15 6.20
C LYS A 35 7.92 5.54 4.91
N LEU A 36 8.11 4.23 4.75
CA LEU A 36 7.46 3.46 3.70
C LEU A 36 6.00 3.24 4.06
N VAL A 37 5.10 3.72 3.21
CA VAL A 37 3.66 3.50 3.32
C VAL A 37 3.19 2.80 2.05
N ALA A 38 2.38 1.76 2.21
CA ALA A 38 1.79 1.04 1.10
C ALA A 38 0.26 1.19 1.11
N ILE A 39 -0.30 1.64 -0.01
CA ILE A 39 -1.74 1.78 -0.24
C ILE A 39 -2.17 0.63 -1.13
N ILE A 40 -3.20 -0.11 -0.74
CA ILE A 40 -3.58 -1.37 -1.37
C ILE A 40 -5.08 -1.39 -1.62
N GLU A 41 -5.47 -1.56 -2.87
CA GLU A 41 -6.87 -1.77 -3.26
C GLU A 41 -7.27 -3.21 -2.98
N LEU A 42 -8.24 -3.39 -2.07
CA LEU A 42 -8.81 -4.70 -1.75
C LEU A 42 -10.32 -4.67 -1.93
N LYS A 43 -10.85 -5.75 -2.53
CA LYS A 43 -12.30 -5.97 -2.55
C LYS A 43 -12.74 -6.45 -1.18
N LYS A 44 -13.74 -5.79 -0.58
CA LYS A 44 -14.46 -6.35 0.57
C LYS A 44 -15.08 -7.68 0.12
N ARG A 45 -14.60 -8.78 0.70
CA ARG A 45 -15.05 -10.15 0.42
C ARG A 45 -15.10 -10.90 1.74
N GLY A 46 -16.31 -11.22 2.18
CA GLY A 46 -16.65 -11.93 3.41
C GLY A 46 -18.17 -11.90 3.57
N ASP A 47 -18.73 -12.88 4.28
CA ASP A 47 -20.18 -12.97 4.50
C ASP A 47 -20.61 -12.11 5.71
N SER A 48 -19.66 -11.76 6.59
CA SER A 48 -19.84 -10.86 7.73
C SER A 48 -18.71 -9.82 7.83
N ASP A 49 -18.95 -8.72 8.56
CA ASP A 49 -17.95 -7.68 8.80
C ASP A 49 -16.70 -8.21 9.55
N GLU A 50 -16.89 -9.21 10.41
CA GLU A 50 -15.82 -9.87 11.16
C GLU A 50 -14.89 -10.67 10.24
N ASP A 51 -15.44 -11.43 9.28
CA ASP A 51 -14.67 -12.15 8.26
C ASP A 51 -13.85 -11.19 7.39
N VAL A 52 -14.44 -10.05 7.04
CA VAL A 52 -13.74 -9.00 6.28
C VAL A 52 -12.59 -8.44 7.11
N ALA A 53 -12.82 -8.10 8.38
CA ALA A 53 -11.78 -7.56 9.25
C ALA A 53 -10.61 -8.54 9.44
N ASP A 54 -10.88 -9.83 9.65
CA ASP A 54 -9.84 -10.85 9.81
C ASP A 54 -9.05 -11.08 8.53
N ARG A 55 -9.72 -11.10 7.38
CA ARG A 55 -9.05 -11.15 6.08
C ARG A 55 -8.13 -9.94 5.88
N LEU A 56 -8.59 -8.73 6.20
CA LEU A 56 -7.78 -7.51 6.07
C LEU A 56 -6.55 -7.57 6.98
N ARG A 57 -6.68 -8.11 8.20
CA ARG A 57 -5.55 -8.31 9.13
C ARG A 57 -4.52 -9.32 8.59
N ILE A 58 -4.98 -10.44 8.03
CA ILE A 58 -4.11 -11.45 7.42
C ILE A 58 -3.32 -10.83 6.26
N VAL A 59 -4.01 -10.18 5.32
CA VAL A 59 -3.36 -9.54 4.17
C VAL A 59 -2.31 -8.51 4.60
N LYS A 60 -2.58 -7.71 5.63
CA LYS A 60 -1.58 -6.75 6.15
C LYS A 60 -0.33 -7.44 6.66
N ARG A 61 -0.49 -8.52 7.42
CA ARG A 61 0.64 -9.28 7.96
C ARG A 61 1.48 -9.91 6.85
N ASP A 62 0.82 -10.55 5.89
CA ASP A 62 1.48 -11.22 4.77
C ASP A 62 2.25 -10.22 3.91
N VAL A 63 1.64 -9.07 3.59
CA VAL A 63 2.29 -8.01 2.83
C VAL A 63 3.50 -7.43 3.58
N ALA A 64 3.35 -7.11 4.88
CA ALA A 64 4.45 -6.59 5.68
C ALA A 64 5.62 -7.59 5.75
N ALA A 65 5.31 -8.87 5.96
CA ALA A 65 6.31 -9.93 6.01
C ALA A 65 7.03 -10.11 4.66
N ALA A 66 6.30 -10.14 3.56
CA ALA A 66 6.90 -10.31 2.22
C ALA A 66 7.77 -9.12 1.81
N ILE A 67 7.36 -7.89 2.14
CA ILE A 67 8.19 -6.71 1.87
C ILE A 67 9.48 -6.77 2.69
N PHE A 68 9.39 -7.18 3.96
CA PHE A 68 10.56 -7.33 4.81
C PHE A 68 11.49 -8.43 4.31
N ASP A 69 10.96 -9.60 3.94
CA ASP A 69 11.75 -10.74 3.47
C ASP A 69 12.40 -10.47 2.11
N SER A 70 11.67 -9.83 1.19
CA SER A 70 12.16 -9.56 -0.17
C SER A 70 13.08 -8.34 -0.26
N HIS A 71 12.82 -7.29 0.53
CA HIS A 71 13.49 -5.99 0.39
C HIS A 71 14.26 -5.54 1.63
N GLY A 72 14.10 -6.23 2.77
CA GLY A 72 14.70 -5.79 4.05
C GLY A 72 14.09 -4.50 4.59
N LEU A 73 12.91 -4.09 4.11
CA LEU A 73 12.25 -2.84 4.45
C LEU A 73 11.07 -3.09 5.39
N SER A 74 10.95 -2.26 6.43
CA SER A 74 9.78 -2.25 7.29
C SER A 74 8.75 -1.26 6.77
N VAL A 75 7.51 -1.72 6.59
CA VAL A 75 6.38 -0.84 6.23
C VAL A 75 5.86 -0.16 7.49
N ALA A 76 5.83 1.17 7.48
CA ALA A 76 5.34 1.95 8.61
C ALA A 76 3.81 2.00 8.66
N ASP A 77 3.14 1.98 7.51
CA ASP A 77 1.67 1.99 7.44
C ASP A 77 1.16 1.27 6.18
N LEU A 78 0.07 0.50 6.37
CA LEU A 78 -0.63 -0.24 5.32
C LEU A 78 -2.07 0.26 5.24
N VAL A 79 -2.35 1.02 4.18
CA VAL A 79 -3.64 1.68 3.93
C VAL A 79 -4.46 0.77 3.00
N LEU A 80 -5.47 0.09 3.53
CA LEU A 80 -6.35 -0.75 2.72
C LEU A 80 -7.55 0.08 2.24
N VAL A 81 -7.79 0.15 0.94
CA VAL A 81 -8.81 1.01 0.33
C VAL A 81 -9.68 0.22 -0.65
N SER A 82 -10.87 0.73 -0.94
CA SER A 82 -11.73 0.15 -1.97
C SER A 82 -11.07 0.25 -3.36
N PRO A 83 -11.37 -0.66 -4.30
CA PRO A 83 -10.89 -0.56 -5.67
C PRO A 83 -11.29 0.77 -6.32
N GLY A 84 -10.37 1.37 -7.08
CA GLY A 84 -10.55 2.69 -7.70
C GLY A 84 -10.18 3.89 -6.82
N SER A 85 -9.73 3.66 -5.59
CA SER A 85 -9.29 4.75 -4.70
C SER A 85 -7.90 5.29 -5.03
N ILE A 86 -7.04 4.48 -5.68
CA ILE A 86 -5.69 4.91 -6.04
C ILE A 86 -5.73 5.73 -7.34
N PRO A 87 -5.31 7.01 -7.32
CA PRO A 87 -5.32 7.85 -8.52
C PRO A 87 -4.33 7.35 -9.57
N ILE A 88 -4.80 7.23 -10.80
CA ILE A 88 -4.02 6.83 -11.97
C ILE A 88 -3.98 7.95 -13.02
N THR A 89 -2.97 7.91 -13.89
CA THR A 89 -2.95 8.68 -15.13
C THR A 89 -3.94 8.08 -16.12
N THR A 90 -4.26 8.83 -17.18
CA THR A 90 -5.04 8.32 -18.32
C THR A 90 -4.39 7.12 -19.01
N SER A 91 -3.07 6.97 -18.86
CA SER A 91 -2.29 5.82 -19.34
C SER A 91 -2.24 4.64 -18.36
N GLY A 92 -2.95 4.71 -17.22
CA GLY A 92 -3.04 3.62 -16.25
C GLY A 92 -1.89 3.56 -15.22
N LYS A 93 -0.97 4.53 -15.23
CA LYS A 93 0.15 4.56 -14.27
C LYS A 93 -0.29 5.18 -12.94
N ILE A 94 0.21 4.64 -11.83
CA ILE A 94 -0.08 5.15 -10.49
C ILE A 94 0.50 6.55 -10.31
N ARG A 95 -0.31 7.49 -9.81
CA ARG A 95 0.12 8.84 -9.46
C ARG A 95 0.63 8.89 -8.03
N ARG A 96 1.82 8.32 -7.77
CA ARG A 96 2.42 8.21 -6.42
C ARG A 96 2.49 9.54 -5.68
N ALA A 97 2.88 10.62 -6.37
CA ALA A 97 2.92 11.96 -5.78
C ALA A 97 1.55 12.43 -5.26
N GLN A 98 0.47 12.11 -5.99
CA GLN A 98 -0.89 12.41 -5.54
C GLN A 98 -1.29 11.51 -4.36
N CYS A 99 -0.90 10.23 -4.38
CA CYS A 99 -1.12 9.31 -3.25
C CYS A 99 -0.47 9.82 -1.96
N VAL A 100 0.75 10.37 -2.03
CA VAL A 100 1.40 11.02 -0.88
C VAL A 100 0.57 12.16 -0.33
N GLN A 101 0.04 13.04 -1.20
CA GLN A 101 -0.82 14.15 -0.77
C GLN A 101 -2.10 13.66 -0.10
N LEU A 102 -2.80 12.70 -0.72
CA LEU A 102 -4.03 12.11 -0.18
C LEU A 102 -3.79 11.44 1.18
N TYR A 103 -2.70 10.67 1.30
CA TYR A 103 -2.33 10.02 2.55
C TYR A 103 -2.04 11.03 3.66
N ARG A 104 -1.23 12.07 3.37
CA ARG A 104 -0.90 13.12 4.36
C ARG A 104 -2.13 13.90 4.82
N ARG A 105 -3.12 14.06 3.95
CA ARG A 105 -4.40 14.70 4.26
C ARG A 105 -5.44 13.75 4.88
N ARG A 106 -5.12 12.46 5.00
CA ARG A 106 -6.02 11.39 5.47
C ARG A 106 -7.30 11.30 4.63
N GLU A 107 -7.19 11.49 3.32
CA GLU A 107 -8.31 11.47 2.38
C GLU A 107 -8.64 10.06 1.84
N PHE A 108 -7.87 9.03 2.21
CA PHE A 108 -8.20 7.65 1.88
C PHE A 108 -9.24 7.07 2.84
N THR A 109 -10.36 6.61 2.30
CA THR A 109 -11.32 5.80 3.06
C THR A 109 -10.74 4.40 3.30
N ARG A 110 -10.35 4.15 4.55
CA ARG A 110 -9.80 2.87 4.99
C ARG A 110 -10.89 1.82 5.15
N LEU A 111 -10.62 0.60 4.71
CA LEU A 111 -11.53 -0.54 4.88
C LEU A 111 -11.47 -1.16 6.29
N ASP A 112 -10.40 -0.84 7.01
CA ASP A 112 -10.07 -1.33 8.35
C ASP A 112 -10.27 -0.27 9.45
N ALA A 113 -10.96 0.83 9.13
CA ALA A 113 -11.29 1.91 10.07
C ALA A 113 -12.54 1.59 10.91
#